data_AF-A0A0C2G297-F1
#
_entry.id   AF-A0A0C2G297-F1
#
_cell.length_a   1.000
_cell.length_b   1.000
_cell.length_c   1.000
_cell.angle_alpha   90.00
_cell.angle_beta   90.00
_cell.angle_gamma   90.00
#
_symmetry.space_group_name_H-M   'P 1'
#
loop_
_entity.id
_entity.type
_entity.pdbx_description
1 polymer ?
#
loop_
_entity_poly.entity_id
_entity_poly.type
_entity_poly.pdbx_seq_one_letter_code
_entity_poly.pdbx_strand_id
1 'polypeptide(L)'
;YSNTLKTVADTSDEMQEVLLCCLFQCWRNNHLRIIILVDKMLKMQILDCGVVISWIFSESLRSENDRQWIWEVLNTALERLSRHIHKVAHDVKILQKRVDRQKAENEEMEDGDAKTREQEELEQQQEKLENLKDFQKSLFLDVLHKFTVLLTEFIVHCETEGTDFRTPYFAWINGRFKQIFLMHGADLHEFTGDLRRELFSSSDIDPNVLETFQQFVALRE
;
A
#
# COMPACT_ATOMS: atom_id res chain seq x y z
N TYR A 1 -10.76 3.63 -25.66
CA TYR A 1 -9.35 3.92 -25.30
C TYR A 1 -8.82 3.19 -24.07
N SER A 2 -9.64 2.49 -23.27
CA SER A 2 -9.14 1.70 -22.12
C SER A 2 -8.03 0.72 -22.50
N ASN A 3 -8.24 -0.08 -23.56
CA ASN A 3 -7.25 -1.05 -24.01
C ASN A 3 -5.95 -0.37 -24.47
N THR A 4 -6.06 0.76 -25.19
CA THR A 4 -4.89 1.55 -25.61
C THR A 4 -4.08 2.04 -24.42
N LEU A 5 -4.74 2.63 -23.41
CA LEU A 5 -4.07 3.10 -22.20
C LEU A 5 -3.42 1.94 -21.45
N LYS A 6 -4.10 0.79 -21.37
CA LYS A 6 -3.55 -0.40 -20.73
C LYS A 6 -2.33 -0.95 -21.48
N THR A 7 -2.38 -1.06 -22.81
CA THR A 7 -1.22 -1.46 -23.61
C THR A 7 -0.01 -0.54 -23.42
N VAL A 8 -0.24 0.77 -23.30
CA VAL A 8 0.83 1.73 -23.02
C VAL A 8 1.37 1.55 -21.60
N ALA A 9 0.50 1.45 -20.61
CA ALA A 9 0.86 1.28 -19.20
C ALA A 9 1.59 -0.05 -18.92
N ASP A 10 1.17 -1.14 -19.57
CA ASP A 10 1.76 -2.48 -19.44
C ASP A 10 3.18 -2.55 -20.05
N THR A 11 3.65 -1.51 -20.73
CA THR A 11 5.00 -1.47 -21.32
C THR A 11 6.08 -1.35 -20.24
N SER A 12 5.88 -0.49 -19.23
CA SER A 12 6.79 -0.33 -18.08
C SER A 12 6.16 0.54 -16.99
N ASP A 13 6.68 0.42 -15.76
CA ASP A 13 6.34 1.30 -14.64
C ASP A 13 6.60 2.78 -14.96
N GLU A 14 7.65 3.06 -15.74
CA GLU A 14 7.98 4.41 -16.21
C GLU A 14 6.84 4.99 -17.07
N MET A 15 6.19 4.18 -17.91
CA MET A 15 5.06 4.63 -18.70
C MET A 15 3.83 4.92 -17.84
N GLN A 16 3.60 4.13 -16.79
CA GLN A 16 2.56 4.43 -15.80
C GLN A 16 2.83 5.77 -15.08
N GLU A 17 4.09 6.04 -14.71
CA GLU A 17 4.50 7.31 -14.10
C GLU A 17 4.34 8.49 -15.08
N VAL A 18 4.70 8.32 -16.36
CA VAL A 18 4.48 9.33 -17.40
C VAL A 18 2.99 9.64 -17.54
N LEU A 19 2.11 8.62 -17.52
CA LEU A 19 0.67 8.84 -17.54
C LEU A 19 0.18 9.66 -16.34
N LEU A 20 0.69 9.39 -15.14
CA LEU A 20 0.40 10.16 -13.93
C LEU A 20 0.89 11.61 -14.03
N CYS A 21 2.10 11.81 -14.55
CA CYS A 21 2.66 13.15 -14.79
C CYS A 21 1.83 13.95 -15.80
N CYS A 22 1.44 13.34 -16.92
CA CYS A 22 0.55 13.96 -17.90
C CYS A 22 -0.81 14.30 -17.30
N LEU A 23 -1.39 13.38 -16.51
CA LEU A 23 -2.66 13.61 -15.82
C LEU A 23 -2.58 14.84 -14.90
N PHE A 24 -1.51 14.94 -14.11
CA PHE A 24 -1.27 16.08 -13.23
C PHE A 24 -1.09 17.38 -14.01
N GLN A 25 -0.27 17.39 -15.07
CA GLN A 25 -0.08 18.59 -15.89
C GLN A 25 -1.39 19.10 -16.50
N CYS A 26 -2.27 18.20 -16.94
CA CYS A 26 -3.58 18.55 -17.49
C CYS A 26 -4.56 19.09 -16.44
N TRP A 27 -4.50 18.58 -15.19
CA TRP A 27 -5.52 18.82 -14.17
C TRP A 27 -4.98 19.43 -12.87
N ARG A 28 -3.78 20.02 -12.86
CA ARG A 28 -3.14 20.60 -11.66
C ARG A 28 -3.99 21.61 -10.90
N ASN A 29 -4.94 22.28 -11.56
CA ASN A 29 -5.85 23.24 -10.94
C ASN A 29 -7.16 22.60 -10.44
N ASN A 30 -7.37 21.31 -10.67
CA ASN A 30 -8.57 20.57 -10.30
C ASN A 30 -8.19 19.23 -9.65
N HIS A 31 -7.76 19.30 -8.40
CA HIS A 31 -7.31 18.16 -7.61
C HIS A 31 -8.37 17.06 -7.48
N LEU A 32 -9.66 17.44 -7.35
CA LEU A 32 -10.75 16.48 -7.29
C LEU A 32 -10.79 15.57 -8.53
N ARG A 33 -10.53 16.15 -9.70
CA ARG A 33 -10.50 15.39 -10.95
C ARG A 33 -9.30 14.45 -11.01
N ILE A 34 -8.16 14.84 -10.46
CA ILE A 34 -6.99 13.96 -10.33
C ILE A 34 -7.34 12.75 -9.45
N ILE A 35 -7.88 12.99 -8.25
CA ILE A 35 -8.27 11.92 -7.31
C ILE A 35 -9.21 10.90 -7.99
N ILE A 36 -10.27 11.39 -8.65
CA ILE A 36 -11.25 10.53 -9.32
C ILE A 36 -10.62 9.73 -10.48
N LEU A 37 -9.75 10.36 -11.27
CA LEU A 37 -9.13 9.71 -12.42
C LEU A 37 -8.10 8.66 -11.99
N VAL A 38 -7.28 8.95 -10.97
CA VAL A 38 -6.33 7.97 -10.42
C VAL A 38 -7.08 6.78 -9.82
N ASP A 39 -8.12 7.00 -9.00
CA ASP A 39 -8.98 5.93 -8.48
C ASP A 39 -9.58 5.08 -9.61
N LYS A 40 -10.04 5.72 -10.69
CA LYS A 40 -10.60 5.01 -11.85
C LYS A 40 -9.54 4.17 -12.56
N MET A 41 -8.34 4.69 -12.75
CA MET A 41 -7.23 3.99 -13.40
C MET A 41 -6.72 2.80 -12.56
N LEU A 42 -6.65 2.95 -11.23
CA LEU A 42 -6.38 1.84 -10.29
C LEU A 42 -7.47 0.76 -10.37
N LYS A 43 -8.75 1.16 -10.41
CA LYS A 43 -9.87 0.21 -10.55
C LYS A 43 -9.83 -0.58 -11.85
N MET A 44 -9.35 0.05 -12.92
CA MET A 44 -9.23 -0.55 -14.24
C MET A 44 -7.93 -1.31 -14.46
N GLN A 45 -7.05 -1.37 -13.44
CA GLN A 45 -5.71 -1.98 -13.55
C GLN A 45 -4.93 -1.39 -14.73
N ILE A 46 -5.03 -0.06 -14.90
CA ILE A 46 -4.16 0.72 -15.79
C ILE A 46 -2.94 1.20 -14.99
N LEU A 47 -3.13 1.42 -13.69
CA LEU A 47 -2.06 1.80 -12.78
C LEU A 47 -1.92 0.78 -11.65
N ASP A 48 -0.69 0.56 -11.23
CA ASP A 48 -0.34 -0.22 -10.07
C ASP A 48 -0.20 0.67 -8.83
N CYS A 49 -0.51 0.11 -7.66
CA CYS A 49 -0.48 0.86 -6.40
C CYS A 49 0.94 1.35 -6.09
N GLY A 50 1.96 0.52 -6.38
CA GLY A 50 3.37 0.87 -6.18
C GLY A 50 3.81 2.08 -7.00
N VAL A 51 3.41 2.15 -8.28
CA VAL A 51 3.75 3.30 -9.14
C VAL A 51 3.06 4.58 -8.65
N VAL A 52 1.79 4.51 -8.27
CA VAL A 52 1.07 5.67 -7.70
C VAL A 52 1.74 6.17 -6.42
N ILE A 53 2.18 5.26 -5.55
CA ILE A 53 2.91 5.60 -4.32
C ILE A 53 4.26 6.26 -4.65
N SER A 54 5.06 5.67 -5.53
CA SER A 54 6.34 6.25 -5.96
C SER A 54 6.17 7.64 -6.57
N TRP A 55 5.13 7.83 -7.38
CA TRP A 55 4.80 9.13 -7.96
C TRP A 55 4.45 10.17 -6.89
N ILE A 56 3.66 9.82 -5.87
CA ILE A 56 3.29 10.72 -4.76
C ILE A 56 4.51 11.28 -4.03
N PHE A 57 5.53 10.45 -3.80
CA PHE A 57 6.76 10.85 -3.12
C PHE A 57 7.85 11.35 -4.08
N SER A 58 7.56 11.47 -5.39
CA SER A 58 8.51 11.96 -6.37
C SER A 58 8.84 13.45 -6.15
N GLU A 59 9.99 13.88 -6.65
CA GLU A 59 10.39 15.28 -6.61
C GLU A 59 9.38 16.20 -7.31
N SER A 60 8.70 15.69 -8.35
CA SER A 60 7.70 16.43 -9.13
C SER A 60 6.49 16.91 -8.31
N LEU A 61 6.16 16.18 -7.24
CA LEU A 61 5.05 16.48 -6.34
C LEU A 61 5.49 17.03 -4.99
N ARG A 62 6.80 17.23 -4.76
CA ARG A 62 7.32 17.71 -3.48
C ARG A 62 6.70 19.05 -3.05
N SER A 63 6.38 19.93 -4.00
CA SER A 63 5.70 21.22 -3.73
C SER A 63 4.24 21.09 -3.29
N GLU A 64 3.65 19.91 -3.42
CA GLU A 64 2.25 19.63 -3.14
C GLU A 64 2.07 18.80 -1.85
N ASN A 65 3.16 18.46 -1.14
CA ASN A 65 3.13 17.65 0.08
C ASN A 65 2.30 18.29 1.21
N ASP A 66 2.14 19.62 1.21
CA ASP A 66 1.28 20.34 2.14
C ASP A 66 -0.23 20.25 1.77
N ARG A 67 -0.56 19.69 0.61
CA ARG A 67 -1.93 19.58 0.12
C ARG A 67 -2.58 18.26 0.51
N GLN A 68 -3.84 18.35 0.95
CA GLN A 68 -4.67 17.21 1.33
C GLN A 68 -4.82 16.15 0.23
N TRP A 69 -4.96 16.58 -1.03
CA TRP A 69 -5.35 15.70 -2.13
C TRP A 69 -4.34 14.58 -2.41
N ILE A 70 -3.04 14.83 -2.23
CA ILE A 70 -1.98 13.83 -2.41
C ILE A 70 -2.18 12.67 -1.45
N TRP A 71 -2.46 12.99 -0.19
CA TRP A 71 -2.66 12.00 0.86
C TRP A 71 -3.96 11.22 0.65
N GLU A 72 -4.98 11.81 0.03
CA GLU A 72 -6.19 11.08 -0.37
C GLU A 72 -5.89 10.04 -1.47
N VAL A 73 -5.06 10.40 -2.45
CA VAL A 73 -4.61 9.45 -3.48
C VAL A 73 -3.78 8.32 -2.86
N LEU A 74 -2.88 8.63 -1.93
CA LEU A 74 -2.08 7.64 -1.21
C LEU A 74 -2.97 6.63 -0.48
N ASN A 75 -3.90 7.13 0.34
CA ASN A 75 -4.82 6.27 1.09
C ASN A 75 -5.72 5.45 0.14
N THR A 76 -6.15 6.04 -0.98
CA THR A 76 -6.95 5.32 -1.99
C THR A 76 -6.19 4.13 -2.58
N ALA A 77 -4.89 4.29 -2.87
CA ALA A 77 -4.04 3.21 -3.38
C ALA A 77 -3.86 2.09 -2.33
N LEU A 78 -3.55 2.44 -1.08
CA LEU A 78 -3.39 1.47 0.02
C LEU A 78 -4.69 0.72 0.34
N GLU A 79 -5.81 1.44 0.42
CA GLU A 79 -7.12 0.83 0.70
C GLU A 79 -7.61 -0.05 -0.46
N ARG A 80 -7.21 0.25 -1.70
CA ARG A 80 -7.54 -0.57 -2.87
C ARG A 80 -6.97 -1.99 -2.74
N LEU A 81 -5.70 -2.10 -2.39
CA LEU A 81 -5.05 -3.40 -2.21
C LEU A 81 -5.66 -4.16 -1.02
N SER A 82 -5.86 -3.46 0.10
CA SER A 82 -6.48 -4.02 1.30
C SER A 82 -7.87 -4.60 0.99
N ARG A 83 -8.73 -3.87 0.29
CA ARG A 83 -10.06 -4.38 -0.13
C ARG A 83 -9.98 -5.59 -1.06
N HIS A 84 -8.98 -5.65 -1.94
CA HIS A 84 -8.78 -6.80 -2.83
C HIS A 84 -8.40 -8.05 -2.01
N ILE A 85 -7.50 -7.91 -1.05
CA ILE A 85 -7.08 -9.00 -0.15
C ILE A 85 -8.26 -9.51 0.68
N HIS A 86 -9.03 -8.61 1.29
CA HIS A 86 -10.21 -8.98 2.07
C HIS A 86 -11.23 -9.76 1.23
N LYS A 87 -11.43 -9.36 -0.02
CA LYS A 87 -12.32 -10.08 -0.96
C LYS A 87 -11.78 -11.48 -1.28
N VAL A 88 -10.51 -11.60 -1.66
CA VAL A 88 -9.91 -12.90 -2.00
C VAL A 88 -9.87 -13.82 -0.77
N ALA A 89 -9.54 -13.30 0.42
CA ALA A 89 -9.55 -14.06 1.67
C ALA A 89 -10.95 -14.59 2.01
N HIS A 90 -11.99 -13.78 1.79
CA HIS A 90 -13.36 -14.20 1.96
C HIS A 90 -13.75 -15.30 0.97
N ASP A 91 -13.37 -15.16 -0.30
CA ASP A 91 -13.67 -16.15 -1.34
C ASP A 91 -12.95 -17.49 -1.07
N VAL A 92 -11.67 -17.45 -0.64
CA VAL A 92 -10.91 -18.62 -0.16
C VAL A 92 -11.64 -19.32 0.99
N LYS A 93 -12.13 -18.57 1.98
CA LYS A 93 -12.85 -19.13 3.14
C LYS A 93 -14.14 -19.84 2.73
N ILE A 94 -14.86 -19.32 1.72
CA ILE A 94 -16.05 -19.98 1.19
C ILE A 94 -15.68 -21.26 0.46
N LEU A 95 -14.64 -21.22 -0.39
CA LEU A 95 -14.21 -22.36 -1.17
C LEU A 95 -13.67 -23.49 -0.28
N GLN A 96 -12.90 -23.14 0.76
CA GLN A 96 -12.42 -24.09 1.77
C GLN A 96 -13.58 -24.88 2.40
N LYS A 97 -14.65 -24.19 2.83
CA LYS A 97 -15.83 -24.85 3.42
C LYS A 97 -16.52 -25.81 2.46
N ARG A 98 -16.53 -25.50 1.16
CA ARG A 98 -17.12 -26.38 0.13
C ARG A 98 -16.29 -27.65 -0.05
N VAL A 99 -14.97 -27.49 -0.13
CA VAL A 99 -14.02 -28.60 -0.22
C VAL A 99 -14.12 -29.50 1.02
N ASP A 100 -14.17 -28.92 2.21
CA ASP A 100 -14.28 -29.68 3.46
C ASP A 100 -15.58 -30.49 3.54
N ARG A 101 -16.69 -29.91 3.06
CA ARG A 101 -17.98 -30.61 2.98
C ARG A 101 -17.95 -31.77 1.99
N GLN A 102 -17.36 -31.58 0.82
CA GLN A 102 -17.21 -32.65 -0.17
C GLN A 102 -16.33 -33.78 0.35
N LYS A 103 -15.27 -33.46 1.10
CA LYS A 103 -14.43 -34.48 1.74
C LYS A 103 -15.24 -35.32 2.72
N ALA A 104 -16.00 -34.68 3.61
CA ALA A 104 -16.84 -35.39 4.58
C ALA A 104 -17.96 -36.25 3.94
N GLU A 105 -18.50 -35.82 2.81
CA GLU A 105 -19.53 -36.57 2.06
C GLU A 105 -18.94 -37.75 1.26
N ASN A 106 -17.64 -37.72 0.93
CA ASN A 106 -16.94 -38.74 0.12
C ASN A 106 -16.08 -39.72 0.94
N GLU A 107 -16.10 -39.66 2.28
CA GLU A 107 -15.37 -40.59 3.16
C GLU A 107 -15.77 -42.08 2.99
N GLU A 108 -16.84 -42.38 2.26
CA GLU A 108 -17.33 -43.75 2.01
C GLU A 108 -16.90 -44.36 0.65
N MET A 109 -16.21 -43.64 -0.23
CA MET A 109 -15.73 -44.20 -1.51
C MET A 109 -14.20 -44.22 -1.57
N GLU A 110 -13.65 -45.42 -1.39
CA GLU A 110 -12.24 -45.73 -1.57
C GLU A 110 -11.78 -45.44 -3.01
N ASP A 111 -10.64 -44.77 -3.07
CA ASP A 111 -9.67 -44.71 -4.17
C ASP A 111 -9.87 -43.69 -5.31
N GLY A 112 -8.91 -42.77 -5.36
CA GLY A 112 -8.77 -41.71 -6.32
C GLY A 112 -7.92 -40.58 -5.74
N ASP A 113 -6.60 -40.78 -5.67
CA ASP A 113 -5.57 -39.79 -5.24
C ASP A 113 -5.49 -38.52 -6.15
N ALA A 114 -6.50 -38.29 -6.98
CA ALA A 114 -6.61 -37.13 -7.86
C ALA A 114 -7.29 -35.98 -7.11
N LYS A 115 -6.59 -34.85 -6.99
CA LYS A 115 -7.18 -33.61 -6.46
C LYS A 115 -8.43 -33.27 -7.24
N THR A 116 -9.51 -32.95 -6.53
CA THR A 116 -10.71 -32.45 -7.21
C THR A 116 -10.43 -31.06 -7.78
N ARG A 117 -11.13 -30.70 -8.86
CA ARG A 117 -11.04 -29.34 -9.44
C ARG A 117 -11.23 -28.23 -8.40
N GLU A 118 -12.08 -28.44 -7.40
CA GLU A 118 -12.28 -27.48 -6.30
C GLU A 118 -11.08 -27.39 -5.35
N GLN A 119 -10.36 -28.48 -5.13
CA GLN A 119 -9.10 -28.47 -4.36
C GLN A 119 -7.99 -27.74 -5.11
N GLU A 120 -7.87 -27.95 -6.43
CA GLU A 120 -6.91 -27.20 -7.26
C GLU A 120 -7.24 -25.70 -7.30
N GLU A 121 -8.53 -25.34 -7.44
CA GLU A 121 -8.96 -23.94 -7.39
C GLU A 121 -8.69 -23.31 -6.02
N LEU A 122 -8.87 -24.06 -4.94
CA LEU A 122 -8.58 -23.60 -3.58
C LEU A 122 -7.09 -23.32 -3.38
N GLU A 123 -6.22 -24.23 -3.84
CA GLU A 123 -4.76 -24.05 -3.78
C GLU A 123 -4.33 -22.81 -4.57
N GLN A 124 -4.85 -22.62 -5.79
CA GLN A 124 -4.55 -21.43 -6.60
C GLN A 124 -5.02 -20.12 -5.94
N GLN A 125 -6.20 -20.11 -5.32
CA GLN A 125 -6.69 -18.91 -4.62
C GLN A 125 -5.92 -18.64 -3.32
N GLN A 126 -5.46 -19.69 -2.62
CA GLN A 126 -4.60 -19.55 -1.44
C GLN A 126 -3.23 -18.99 -1.83
N GLU A 127 -2.59 -19.52 -2.87
CA GLU A 127 -1.32 -19.00 -3.38
C GLU A 127 -1.47 -17.53 -3.81
N LYS A 128 -2.54 -17.20 -4.54
CA LYS A 128 -2.85 -15.82 -4.91
C LYS A 128 -3.03 -14.91 -3.68
N LEU A 129 -3.68 -15.39 -2.63
CA LEU A 129 -3.89 -14.62 -1.41
C LEU A 129 -2.56 -14.32 -0.71
N GLU A 130 -1.69 -15.31 -0.57
CA GLU A 130 -0.37 -15.14 0.05
C GLU A 130 0.49 -14.17 -0.76
N ASN A 131 0.52 -14.31 -2.10
CA ASN A 131 1.22 -13.36 -2.98
C ASN A 131 0.70 -11.91 -2.81
N LEU A 132 -0.61 -11.73 -2.64
CA LEU A 132 -1.19 -10.40 -2.41
C LEU A 132 -0.82 -9.84 -1.03
N LYS A 133 -0.75 -10.67 0.01
CA LYS A 133 -0.32 -10.25 1.35
C LYS A 133 1.16 -9.86 1.35
N ASP A 134 2.02 -10.64 0.70
CA ASP A 134 3.44 -10.31 0.56
C ASP A 134 3.64 -8.99 -0.20
N PHE A 135 2.85 -8.77 -1.25
CA PHE A 135 2.84 -7.51 -1.97
C PHE A 135 2.36 -6.35 -1.08
N GLN A 136 1.30 -6.55 -0.28
CA GLN A 136 0.81 -5.53 0.66
C GLN A 136 1.84 -5.17 1.73
N LYS A 137 2.52 -6.18 2.31
CA LYS A 137 3.62 -5.96 3.24
C LYS A 137 4.71 -5.11 2.60
N SER A 138 5.18 -5.50 1.41
CA SER A 138 6.22 -4.77 0.67
C SER A 138 5.80 -3.32 0.37
N LEU A 139 4.52 -3.12 0.01
CA LEU A 139 3.97 -1.79 -0.28
C LEU A 139 3.93 -0.89 0.96
N PHE A 140 3.50 -1.44 2.11
CA PHE A 140 3.51 -0.69 3.37
C PHE A 140 4.91 -0.36 3.83
N LEU A 141 5.86 -1.31 3.72
CA LEU A 141 7.27 -1.06 4.02
C LEU A 141 7.83 0.09 3.18
N ASP A 142 7.55 0.08 1.87
CA ASP A 142 7.98 1.17 0.98
C ASP A 142 7.37 2.52 1.40
N VAL A 143 6.06 2.60 1.63
CA VAL A 143 5.41 3.85 2.09
C VAL A 143 6.02 4.36 3.39
N LEU A 144 6.19 3.49 4.39
CA LEU A 144 6.74 3.87 5.69
C LEU A 144 8.22 4.27 5.59
N HIS A 145 8.98 3.61 4.72
CA HIS A 145 10.35 4.00 4.41
C HIS A 145 10.41 5.39 3.77
N LYS A 146 9.58 5.66 2.74
CA LYS A 146 9.52 6.98 2.10
C LYS A 146 9.12 8.10 3.08
N PHE A 147 8.19 7.85 4.00
CA PHE A 147 7.89 8.79 5.09
C PHE A 147 9.07 9.01 6.03
N THR A 148 9.78 7.93 6.40
CA THR A 148 10.96 7.99 7.26
C THR A 148 12.04 8.85 6.62
N VAL A 149 12.34 8.61 5.34
CA VAL A 149 13.29 9.43 4.57
C VAL A 149 12.84 10.89 4.51
N LEU A 150 11.58 11.14 4.15
CA LEU A 150 11.04 12.51 4.04
C LEU A 150 11.13 13.30 5.35
N LEU A 151 10.81 12.67 6.48
CA LEU A 151 10.88 13.29 7.79
C LEU A 151 12.33 13.52 8.23
N THR A 152 13.19 12.52 8.08
CA THR A 152 14.62 12.62 8.45
C THR A 152 15.34 13.66 7.59
N GLU A 153 15.11 13.69 6.26
CA GLU A 153 15.64 14.73 5.37
C GLU A 153 15.27 16.13 5.85
N PHE A 154 14.01 16.33 6.25
CA PHE A 154 13.54 17.62 6.74
C PHE A 154 14.20 18.02 8.07
N ILE A 155 14.34 17.07 9.01
CA ILE A 155 15.01 17.32 10.30
C ILE A 155 16.48 17.71 10.06
N VAL A 156 17.22 16.91 9.28
CA VAL A 156 18.64 17.16 8.96
C VAL A 156 18.83 18.49 8.25
N HIS A 157 17.92 18.86 7.35
CA HIS A 157 17.96 20.16 6.67
C HIS A 157 17.82 21.31 7.67
N CYS A 158 16.83 21.27 8.58
CA CYS A 158 16.67 22.28 9.61
C CYS A 158 17.89 22.37 10.55
N GLU A 159 18.43 21.22 10.98
CA GLU A 159 19.64 21.18 11.82
C GLU A 159 20.85 21.80 11.12
N THR A 160 21.03 21.53 9.84
CA THR A 160 22.11 22.10 9.02
C THR A 160 21.99 23.61 8.89
N GLU A 161 20.77 24.13 8.78
CA GLU A 161 20.49 25.57 8.75
C GLU A 161 20.47 26.24 10.14
N GLY A 162 20.56 25.46 11.22
CA GLY A 162 20.45 25.96 12.59
C GLY A 162 19.05 26.46 12.95
N THR A 163 18.02 25.93 12.28
CA THR A 163 16.61 26.26 12.51
C THR A 163 15.89 25.13 13.26
N ASP A 164 14.78 25.45 13.93
CA ASP A 164 13.96 24.44 14.60
C ASP A 164 13.11 23.68 13.57
N PHE A 165 13.23 22.36 13.55
CA PHE A 165 12.45 21.48 12.68
C PHE A 165 10.96 21.40 13.08
N ARG A 166 10.57 21.87 14.28
CA ARG A 166 9.19 21.82 14.80
C ARG A 166 8.28 22.86 14.13
N THR A 167 8.19 22.78 12.83
CA THR A 167 7.41 23.66 11.96
C THR A 167 5.99 23.10 11.72
N PRO A 168 5.04 23.92 11.28
CA PRO A 168 3.75 23.44 10.81
C PRO A 168 3.85 22.39 9.69
N TYR A 169 4.87 22.50 8.82
CA TYR A 169 5.13 21.53 7.77
C TYR A 169 5.52 20.16 8.35
N PHE A 170 6.47 20.12 9.29
CA PHE A 170 6.83 18.88 9.98
C PHE A 170 5.64 18.26 10.70
N ALA A 171 4.87 19.05 11.45
CA ALA A 171 3.68 18.58 12.13
C ALA A 171 2.64 17.99 11.16
N TRP A 172 2.49 18.59 9.98
CA TRP A 172 1.61 18.09 8.94
C TRP A 172 2.07 16.74 8.37
N ILE A 173 3.33 16.64 7.93
CA ILE A 173 3.87 15.39 7.36
C ILE A 173 3.91 14.28 8.41
N ASN A 174 4.35 14.58 9.64
CA ASN A 174 4.33 13.61 10.73
C ASN A 174 2.90 13.19 11.09
N GLY A 175 1.92 14.12 11.01
CA GLY A 175 0.51 13.80 11.14
C GLY A 175 0.01 12.82 10.07
N ARG A 176 0.47 12.95 8.82
CA ARG A 176 0.17 12.00 7.74
C ARG A 176 0.84 10.65 7.95
N PHE A 177 2.07 10.64 8.46
CA PHE A 177 2.75 9.41 8.83
C PHE A 177 1.98 8.65 9.93
N LYS A 178 1.56 9.36 10.99
CA LYS A 178 0.67 8.82 12.04
C LYS A 178 -0.65 8.30 11.48
N GLN A 179 -1.24 9.02 10.52
CA GLN A 179 -2.49 8.63 9.89
C GLN A 179 -2.40 7.25 9.22
N ILE A 180 -1.28 6.90 8.58
CA ILE A 180 -1.09 5.57 7.96
C ILE A 180 -1.23 4.47 9.02
N PHE A 181 -0.56 4.62 10.16
CA PHE A 181 -0.65 3.67 11.27
C PHE A 181 -2.07 3.54 11.83
N LEU A 182 -2.81 4.64 11.93
CA LEU A 182 -4.18 4.62 12.47
C LEU A 182 -5.20 4.03 11.48
N MET A 183 -5.10 4.37 10.19
CA MET A 183 -6.03 3.92 9.15
C MET A 183 -5.82 2.46 8.76
N HIS A 184 -4.57 2.01 8.77
CA HIS A 184 -4.17 0.66 8.33
C HIS A 184 -3.63 -0.19 9.48
N GLY A 185 -3.92 0.19 10.73
CA GLY A 185 -3.36 -0.44 11.92
C GLY A 185 -3.67 -1.93 12.01
N ALA A 186 -4.87 -2.36 11.62
CA ALA A 186 -5.25 -3.78 11.61
C ALA A 186 -4.30 -4.62 10.74
N ASP A 187 -4.02 -4.16 9.52
CA ASP A 187 -3.08 -4.81 8.61
C ASP A 187 -1.64 -4.70 9.14
N LEU A 188 -1.18 -3.50 9.48
CA LEU A 188 0.19 -3.23 9.96
C LEU A 188 0.57 -3.99 11.23
N HIS A 189 -0.43 -4.30 12.07
CA HIS A 189 -0.23 -5.10 13.27
C HIS A 189 0.09 -6.57 12.99
N GLU A 190 -0.27 -7.11 11.83
CA GLU A 190 0.11 -8.47 11.42
C GLU A 190 1.61 -8.55 11.08
N PHE A 191 2.20 -7.46 10.57
CA PHE A 191 3.60 -7.41 10.13
C PHE A 191 4.50 -6.55 11.02
N THR A 192 4.07 -6.20 12.25
CA THR A 192 4.84 -5.31 13.15
C THR A 192 6.26 -5.82 13.44
N GLY A 193 6.44 -7.15 13.52
CA GLY A 193 7.77 -7.76 13.68
C GLY A 193 8.71 -7.45 12.50
N ASP A 194 8.18 -7.49 11.28
CA ASP A 194 8.91 -7.15 10.07
C ASP A 194 9.18 -5.66 9.97
N LEU A 195 8.19 -4.80 10.27
CA LEU A 195 8.39 -3.35 10.33
C LEU A 195 9.53 -2.99 11.28
N ARG A 196 9.57 -3.62 12.46
CA ARG A 196 10.64 -3.40 13.43
C ARG A 196 11.99 -3.86 12.90
N ARG A 197 12.05 -5.01 12.24
CA ARG A 197 13.31 -5.62 11.77
C ARG A 197 13.86 -4.93 10.52
N GLU A 198 13.01 -4.63 9.55
CA GLU A 198 13.39 -4.18 8.21
C GLU A 198 13.50 -2.65 8.13
N LEU A 199 12.66 -1.92 8.88
CA LEU A 199 12.68 -0.46 8.89
C LEU A 199 13.25 0.07 10.20
N PHE A 200 12.60 -0.20 11.35
CA PHE A 200 12.89 0.49 12.62
C PHE A 200 14.01 -0.13 13.49
N SER A 201 14.87 -0.97 12.91
CA SER A 201 15.99 -1.61 13.63
C SER A 201 17.31 -0.87 13.48
N SER A 202 17.43 -0.02 12.46
CA SER A 202 18.67 0.72 12.21
C SER A 202 18.86 1.78 13.30
N SER A 203 20.09 1.87 13.81
CA SER A 203 20.52 2.90 14.76
C SER A 203 20.41 4.31 14.20
N ASP A 204 20.23 4.43 12.89
CA ASP A 204 20.33 5.68 12.13
C ASP A 204 18.97 6.34 11.91
N ILE A 205 17.87 5.72 12.38
CA ILE A 205 16.56 6.35 12.34
C ILE A 205 16.47 7.45 13.38
N ASP A 206 16.00 8.61 12.93
CA ASP A 206 15.76 9.75 13.79
C ASP A 206 14.79 9.40 14.94
N PRO A 207 15.13 9.76 16.20
CA PRO A 207 14.31 9.44 17.37
C PRO A 207 12.85 9.93 17.28
N ASN A 208 12.57 11.06 16.62
CA ASN A 208 11.22 11.60 16.48
C ASN A 208 10.36 10.74 15.53
N VAL A 209 10.98 10.18 14.49
CA VAL A 209 10.31 9.25 13.58
C VAL A 209 10.08 7.91 14.28
N LEU A 210 11.08 7.41 15.02
CA LEU A 210 10.97 6.18 15.80
C LEU A 210 9.89 6.26 16.88
N GLU A 211 9.76 7.40 17.55
CA GLU A 211 8.72 7.64 18.56
C GLU A 211 7.32 7.41 17.99
N THR A 212 7.07 7.85 16.75
CA THR A 212 5.77 7.65 16.09
C THR A 212 5.46 6.16 15.89
N PHE A 213 6.45 5.35 15.53
CA PHE A 213 6.28 3.90 15.44
C PHE A 213 6.08 3.26 16.82
N GLN A 214 6.81 3.70 17.84
CA GLN A 214 6.63 3.21 19.22
C GLN A 214 5.23 3.51 19.76
N GLN A 215 4.70 4.71 19.49
CA GLN A 215 3.32 5.09 19.82
C GLN A 215 2.32 4.14 19.16
N PHE A 216 2.51 3.78 17.88
CA PHE A 216 1.67 2.81 17.19
C PHE A 216 1.72 1.42 17.84
N VAL A 217 2.92 0.92 18.17
CA VAL A 217 3.08 -0.39 18.83
C VAL A 217 2.35 -0.42 20.19
N ALA A 218 2.44 0.67 20.96
CA ALA A 218 1.81 0.78 22.27
C ALA A 218 0.27 0.78 22.23
N LEU A 219 -0.38 1.00 21.08
CA LEU A 219 -1.84 0.93 20.97
C LEU A 219 -2.40 -0.49 21.11
N ARG A 220 -1.54 -1.52 21.06
CA ARG A 220 -1.92 -2.94 21.15
C ARG A 220 -1.45 -3.61 22.45
N GLU A 221 -0.67 -2.91 23.28
CA GLU A 221 -0.28 -3.33 24.64
C GLU A 221 -1.32 -2.89 25.67
#